data_AF-A0A182YT45-F1
#
_entry.id   AF-A0A182YT45-F1
#
_cell.length_a   1.000
_cell.length_b   1.000
_cell.length_c   1.000
_cell.angle_alpha   90.00
_cell.angle_beta   90.00
_cell.angle_gamma   90.00
#
_symmetry.space_group_name_H-M   'P 1'
#
loop_
_entity.id
_entity.type
_entity.pdbx_description
1 polymer ?
#
loop_
_entity_poly.entity_id
_entity_poly.type
_entity_poly.pdbx_seq_one_letter_code
_entity_poly.pdbx_strand_id
1 'polypeptide(L)'
;LRARPDDVSLNIRLVALYHSRNKLRDAVLHVQEAEKKIPLETSLEWCSCVLKTLEEYLESAQDLESNAKNWRAIKSSHLLAHSSFTTMKFASGDVRQCREALE
;
A
#
# COMPACT_ATOMS: atom_id res chain seq x y z
N LEU A 1 -8.41 19.67 7.75
CA LEU A 1 -7.69 18.54 8.40
C LEU A 1 -6.25 18.57 7.93
N ARG A 2 -5.31 19.07 8.76
CA ARG A 2 -3.89 18.89 8.47
C ARG A 2 -3.55 17.45 8.83
N ALA A 3 -3.09 16.66 7.87
CA ALA A 3 -2.72 15.27 8.10
C ALA A 3 -1.60 15.21 9.15
N ARG A 4 -1.82 14.48 10.23
CA ARG A 4 -0.72 14.01 11.08
C ARG A 4 -0.17 12.77 10.37
N PRO A 5 1.04 12.83 9.79
CA PRO A 5 1.58 11.72 9.03
C PRO A 5 1.76 10.47 9.87
N ASP A 6 1.81 10.60 11.20
CA ASP A 6 2.08 9.51 12.14
C ASP A 6 0.81 8.73 12.55
N ASP A 7 -0.37 9.19 12.13
CA ASP A 7 -1.65 8.52 12.43
C ASP A 7 -2.08 7.66 11.24
N VAL A 8 -1.82 6.35 11.35
CA VAL A 8 -2.16 5.35 10.34
C VAL A 8 -3.65 5.40 9.98
N SER A 9 -4.55 5.48 10.98
CA SER A 9 -6.00 5.48 10.76
C SER A 9 -6.46 6.73 10.02
N LEU A 10 -5.83 7.89 10.28
CA LEU A 10 -6.12 9.12 9.56
C LEU A 10 -5.67 9.04 8.09
N ASN A 11 -4.48 8.51 7.83
CA ASN A 11 -3.97 8.31 6.46
C ASN A 11 -4.89 7.37 5.67
N ILE A 12 -5.32 6.24 6.25
CA ILE A 12 -6.28 5.31 5.62
C ILE A 12 -7.60 6.03 5.28
N ARG A 13 -8.15 6.80 6.23
CA ARG A 13 -9.39 7.57 5.99
C ARG A 13 -9.22 8.63 4.90
N LEU A 14 -8.04 9.24 4.80
CA LEU A 14 -7.75 10.24 3.77
C LEU A 14 -7.63 9.60 2.39
N VAL A 15 -7.01 8.42 2.28
CA VAL A 15 -6.99 7.63 1.03
C VAL A 15 -8.42 7.26 0.60
N ALA A 16 -9.25 6.75 1.53
CA ALA A 16 -10.65 6.44 1.24
C ALA A 16 -11.43 7.68 0.76
N LEU A 17 -11.14 8.87 1.31
CA LEU A 17 -11.73 10.13 0.86
C LEU A 17 -11.31 10.47 -0.58
N TYR A 18 -10.04 10.29 -0.95
CA TYR A 18 -9.60 10.49 -2.33
C TYR A 18 -10.30 9.53 -3.30
N HIS A 19 -10.44 8.27 -2.92
CA HIS A 19 -11.15 7.27 -3.71
C HIS A 19 -12.61 7.67 -3.94
N SER A 20 -13.32 8.10 -2.88
CA SER A 20 -14.73 8.54 -2.98
C SER A 20 -14.94 9.76 -3.90
N ARG A 21 -13.89 10.54 -4.17
CA ARG A 21 -13.92 11.73 -5.03
C ARG A 21 -13.33 11.47 -6.41
N ASN A 22 -13.08 10.21 -6.76
CA ASN A 22 -12.44 9.79 -8.01
C ASN A 22 -11.08 10.46 -8.25
N LYS A 23 -10.33 10.74 -7.17
CA LYS A 23 -9.04 11.44 -7.18
C LYS A 23 -7.90 10.45 -6.98
N LEU A 24 -7.81 9.45 -7.84
CA LEU A 24 -6.88 8.32 -7.67
C LEU A 24 -5.40 8.76 -7.74
N ARG A 25 -5.05 9.76 -8.57
CA ARG A 25 -3.70 10.35 -8.58
C ARG A 25 -3.33 11.00 -7.23
N ASP A 26 -4.26 11.73 -6.62
CA ASP A 26 -4.04 12.37 -5.32
C ASP A 26 -3.85 11.31 -4.22
N ALA A 27 -4.59 10.19 -4.32
CA ALA A 27 -4.45 9.04 -3.42
C ALA A 27 -3.06 8.40 -3.52
N VAL A 28 -2.56 8.14 -4.73
CA VAL A 28 -1.23 7.54 -4.95
C VAL A 28 -0.13 8.46 -4.42
N LEU A 29 -0.18 9.76 -4.73
CA LEU A 29 0.83 10.71 -4.28
C LEU A 29 0.84 10.80 -2.74
N HIS A 30 -0.33 10.75 -2.12
CA HIS A 30 -0.44 10.74 -0.66
C HIS A 30 0.15 9.48 -0.05
N VAL A 31 -0.15 8.30 -0.59
CA VAL A 31 0.40 7.01 -0.15
C VAL A 31 1.93 6.99 -0.25
N GLN A 32 2.50 7.43 -1.37
CA GLN A 32 3.96 7.47 -1.56
C GLN A 32 4.66 8.41 -0.57
N GLU A 33 4.03 9.54 -0.24
CA GLU A 33 4.61 10.49 0.73
C GLU A 33 4.43 10.01 2.18
N ALA A 34 3.33 9.31 2.47
CA ALA A 34 3.08 8.69 3.77
C ALA A 34 4.00 7.48 4.01
N GLU A 35 4.29 6.67 2.99
CA GLU A 35 5.20 5.51 3.07
C GLU A 35 6.62 5.91 3.50
N LYS A 36 7.10 7.11 3.10
CA LYS A 36 8.40 7.65 3.56
C LYS A 36 8.47 7.88 5.06
N LYS A 37 7.32 7.98 5.74
CA LYS A 37 7.20 8.33 7.17
C LYS A 37 6.65 7.18 8.00
N ILE A 38 5.69 6.45 7.46
CA ILE A 38 5.09 5.24 8.06
C ILE A 38 5.55 4.04 7.25
N PRO A 39 6.44 3.19 7.80
CA PRO A 39 6.78 1.91 7.20
C PRO A 39 5.53 1.05 6.96
N LEU A 40 5.46 0.33 5.84
CA LEU A 40 4.33 -0.56 5.53
C LEU A 40 4.11 -1.63 6.60
N GLU A 41 5.17 -2.02 7.30
CA GLU A 41 5.17 -3.00 8.38
C GLU A 41 4.46 -2.52 9.66
N THR A 42 4.13 -1.22 9.73
CA THR A 42 3.48 -0.62 10.91
C THR A 42 2.06 -1.14 11.13
N SER A 43 1.34 -1.48 10.06
CA SER A 43 -0.04 -1.98 10.15
C SER A 43 -0.44 -2.74 8.89
N LEU A 44 -1.10 -3.89 9.10
CA LEU A 44 -1.67 -4.68 8.01
C LEU A 44 -2.75 -3.91 7.23
N GLU A 45 -3.56 -3.10 7.94
CA GLU A 45 -4.58 -2.26 7.30
C GLU A 45 -3.95 -1.18 6.44
N TRP A 46 -2.84 -0.58 6.90
CA TRP A 46 -2.08 0.40 6.11
C TRP A 46 -1.51 -0.25 4.85
N CYS A 47 -0.81 -1.37 5.01
CA CYS A 47 -0.23 -2.11 3.89
C CYS A 47 -1.29 -2.50 2.85
N SER A 48 -2.46 -2.99 3.29
CA SER A 48 -3.57 -3.32 2.39
C SER A 48 -4.15 -2.08 1.68
N CYS A 49 -4.27 -0.96 2.39
CA CYS A 49 -4.74 0.31 1.82
C CYS A 49 -3.80 0.82 0.72
N VAL A 50 -2.48 0.79 0.98
CA VAL A 50 -1.45 1.14 0.00
C VAL A 50 -1.53 0.23 -1.22
N LEU A 51 -1.59 -1.09 -1.01
CA LEU A 51 -1.67 -2.06 -2.10
C LEU A 51 -2.85 -1.82 -3.02
N LYS A 52 -4.07 -1.72 -2.46
CA LYS A 52 -5.29 -1.50 -3.25
C LYS A 52 -5.22 -0.21 -4.06
N THR A 53 -4.73 0.87 -3.44
CA THR A 53 -4.62 2.18 -4.12
C THR A 53 -3.67 2.12 -5.31
N LEU A 54 -2.54 1.41 -5.18
CA LEU A 54 -1.58 1.24 -6.26
C LEU A 54 -2.13 0.32 -7.35
N GLU A 55 -2.79 -0.79 -6.97
CA GLU A 55 -3.41 -1.74 -7.89
C GLU A 55 -4.50 -1.06 -8.74
N GLU A 56 -5.45 -0.37 -8.11
CA GLU A 56 -6.51 0.40 -8.79
C GLU A 56 -5.92 1.46 -9.73
N TYR A 57 -4.82 2.12 -9.32
CA TYR A 57 -4.15 3.09 -10.18
C TYR A 57 -3.53 2.43 -11.42
N LEU A 58 -2.86 1.30 -11.25
CA LEU A 58 -2.25 0.55 -12.36
C LEU A 58 -3.31 0.02 -13.33
N GLU A 59 -4.47 -0.40 -12.85
CA GLU A 59 -5.61 -0.83 -13.67
C GLU A 59 -6.28 0.32 -14.42
N SER A 60 -6.39 1.50 -13.78
CA SER A 60 -6.99 2.70 -14.37
C SER A 60 -6.07 3.43 -15.37
N ALA A 61 -4.76 3.21 -15.30
CA ALA A 61 -3.77 3.89 -16.10
C ALA A 61 -3.74 3.36 -17.55
N GLN A 62 -4.77 3.72 -18.32
CA GLN A 62 -4.91 3.39 -19.74
C GLN A 62 -3.85 4.04 -20.66
N ASP A 63 -3.09 5.03 -20.17
CA ASP A 63 -2.13 5.80 -20.95
C ASP A 63 -0.70 5.62 -20.40
N LEU A 64 -0.05 4.54 -20.84
CA LEU A 64 1.21 4.00 -20.32
C LEU A 64 2.46 4.79 -20.76
N GLU A 65 2.37 5.54 -21.86
CA GLU A 65 3.56 6.07 -22.55
C GLU A 65 4.00 7.44 -22.00
N SER A 66 3.04 8.31 -21.68
CA SER A 66 3.29 9.63 -21.08
C SER A 66 3.72 9.57 -19.59
N ASN A 67 3.53 8.41 -18.94
CA ASN A 67 3.73 8.24 -17.50
C ASN A 67 4.77 7.15 -17.14
N ALA A 68 5.60 6.71 -18.08
CA ALA A 68 6.48 5.53 -17.95
C ALA A 68 7.44 5.54 -16.74
N LYS A 69 7.92 6.72 -16.30
CA LYS A 69 8.75 6.84 -15.09
C LYS A 69 7.91 6.66 -13.81
N ASN A 70 6.72 7.27 -13.75
CA ASN A 70 5.81 7.12 -12.62
C ASN A 70 5.26 5.70 -12.54
N TRP A 71 4.94 5.08 -13.68
CA TRP A 71 4.55 3.67 -13.75
C TRP A 71 5.61 2.74 -13.14
N ARG A 72 6.88 2.92 -13.51
CA ARG A 72 7.98 2.12 -12.92
C ARG A 72 8.11 2.32 -11.41
N ALA A 73 8.02 3.56 -10.94
CA ALA A 73 8.07 3.86 -9.50
C ALA A 73 6.90 3.20 -8.76
N ILE A 74 5.68 3.35 -9.27
CA ILE A 74 4.46 2.78 -8.69
C ILE A 74 4.51 1.25 -8.70
N LYS A 75 4.94 0.63 -9.80
CA LYS A 75 5.11 -0.83 -9.91
C LYS A 75 6.16 -1.36 -8.93
N SER A 76 7.24 -0.60 -8.71
CA SER A 76 8.25 -0.95 -7.70
C SER A 76 7.66 -0.89 -6.28
N SER A 77 6.95 0.19 -5.93
CA SER A 77 6.26 0.31 -4.64
C SER A 77 5.24 -0.81 -4.43
N HIS A 78 4.48 -1.18 -5.47
CA HIS A 78 3.53 -2.29 -5.42
C HIS A 78 4.21 -3.63 -5.09
N LEU A 79 5.34 -3.94 -5.75
CA LEU A 79 6.09 -5.17 -5.49
C LEU A 79 6.66 -5.22 -4.07
N LEU A 80 7.17 -4.09 -3.56
CA LEU A 80 7.67 -3.98 -2.18
C LEU A 80 6.53 -4.21 -1.18
N ALA A 81 5.40 -3.53 -1.37
CA ALA A 81 4.25 -3.67 -0.49
C ALA A 81 3.70 -5.10 -0.48
N HIS A 82 3.64 -5.76 -1.64
CA HIS A 82 3.18 -7.14 -1.74
C HIS A 82 4.12 -8.10 -1.00
N SER A 83 5.43 -7.91 -1.16
CA SER A 83 6.43 -8.70 -0.42
C SER A 83 6.26 -8.52 1.09
N SER A 84 6.22 -7.28 1.60
CA SER A 84 6.01 -7.01 3.02
C SER A 84 4.69 -7.59 3.54
N PHE A 85 3.60 -7.46 2.78
CA PHE A 85 2.31 -8.07 3.13
C PHE A 85 2.41 -9.59 3.27
N THR A 86 3.01 -10.27 2.29
CA THR A 86 3.18 -11.73 2.36
C THR A 86 4.01 -12.13 3.56
N THR A 87 5.15 -11.47 3.82
CA THR A 87 6.00 -11.74 4.98
C THR A 87 5.24 -11.55 6.29
N MET A 88 4.51 -10.44 6.46
CA MET A 88 3.72 -10.20 7.68
C MET A 88 2.58 -11.20 7.83
N LYS A 89 1.91 -11.57 6.74
CA LYS A 89 0.83 -12.56 6.76
C LYS A 89 1.34 -13.97 7.13
N PHE A 90 2.52 -14.35 6.66
CA PHE A 90 3.17 -15.61 7.03
C PHE A 90 3.86 -15.57 8.40
N ALA A 91 4.24 -14.39 8.90
CA ALA A 91 4.76 -14.24 10.27
C ALA A 91 3.63 -14.23 11.32
N SER A 92 2.44 -13.77 10.94
CA SER A 92 1.23 -13.76 11.78
C SER A 92 0.39 -15.04 11.65
N GLY A 93 0.49 -15.74 10.52
CA GLY A 93 0.07 -17.12 10.37
C GLY A 93 1.06 -18.05 11.04
N ASP A 94 0.58 -18.86 11.97
CA ASP A 94 1.39 -19.63 12.91
C ASP A 94 2.48 -20.51 12.25
N VAL A 95 3.73 -20.04 12.24
CA VAL A 95 4.93 -20.83 11.87
C VAL A 95 5.08 -22.06 12.79
N ARG A 96 4.35 -22.14 13.91
CA ARG A 96 4.27 -23.36 14.73
C ARG A 96 3.58 -24.52 14.01
N GLN A 97 2.61 -24.28 13.14
CA GLN A 97 1.94 -25.38 12.42
C GLN A 97 2.87 -26.06 11.40
N CYS A 98 3.81 -25.32 10.80
CA CYS A 98 4.82 -25.93 9.93
C CYS A 98 5.90 -26.71 10.70
N ARG A 99 6.10 -26.41 11.99
CA ARG A 99 7.06 -27.12 12.86
C ARG A 99 6.46 -28.41 13.41
N GLU A 100 5.20 -28.38 13.85
CA GLU A 100 4.46 -29.55 14.36
C GLU A 100 4.14 -30.57 13.25
N ALA A 101 4.09 -30.15 11.98
CA ALA A 101 3.96 -31.06 10.84
C ALA A 101 5.28 -31.75 10.42
N LEU A 102 6.41 -31.38 11.06
CA LEU A 102 7.75 -31.91 10.78
C LEU A 102 8.34 -32.68 11.97
N GLU A 103 7.59 -32.85 13.07
CA GLU A 103 7.87 -33.77 14.19
C GLU A 103 6.95 -34.99 14.11
#